data_AF-C7J733-F1
#
_entry.id   AF-C7J733-F1
#
_cell.length_a   1.000
_cell.length_b   1.000
_cell.length_c   1.000
_cell.angle_alpha   90.00
_cell.angle_beta   90.00
_cell.angle_gamma   90.00
#
_symmetry.space_group_name_H-M   'P 1'
#
loop_
_entity.id
_entity.type
_entity.pdbx_description
1 polymer ?
#
loop_
_entity_poly.entity_id
_entity_poly.type
_entity_poly.pdbx_seq_one_letter_code
_entity_poly.pdbx_strand_id
1 'polypeptide(L)'
;MAKAVALLLAAIAASAVLVQVECDAPVEKSFNKALLAPVDKRLDEAAQAINEAADSVVAAAPPAKKDEVEAATWKRRIFAITALGMAQGDEKKVAATSLAYKKAAKAVLDAAPADKFKLMDESFKVAVMQALLATVDKRLDEAAQAINEAADSVVAAAPPAKKDEVEAATWKRRMFAITALGMAQGDEKKVAATSLAYKKAAKAVLDAAPADKFKLMDESFKVAAMEVIAS
;
A
#
# COMPACT_ATOMS: atom_id res chain seq x y z
N MET A 1 18.33 14.96 -10.42
CA MET A 1 18.77 14.36 -9.13
C MET A 1 18.36 15.20 -7.92
N ALA A 2 18.71 16.50 -7.82
CA ALA A 2 18.38 17.31 -6.64
C ALA A 2 16.89 17.42 -6.28
N LYS A 3 15.98 17.50 -7.28
CA LYS A 3 14.53 17.60 -7.04
C LYS A 3 13.89 16.32 -6.48
N ALA A 4 14.37 15.14 -6.88
CA ALA A 4 13.82 13.86 -6.41
C ALA A 4 14.24 13.57 -4.97
N VAL A 5 15.50 13.88 -4.62
CA VAL A 5 16.03 13.80 -3.25
C VAL A 5 15.30 14.77 -2.32
N ALA A 6 15.00 15.99 -2.79
CA ALA A 6 14.23 16.97 -2.01
C ALA A 6 12.78 16.53 -1.75
N LEU A 7 12.13 15.85 -2.71
CA LEU A 7 10.77 15.30 -2.55
C LEU A 7 10.73 14.08 -1.62
N LEU A 8 11.74 13.23 -1.67
CA LEU A 8 11.88 12.09 -0.75
C LEU A 8 12.11 12.59 0.69
N LEU A 9 12.99 13.59 0.86
CA LEU A 9 13.23 14.26 2.15
C LEU A 9 11.98 15.01 2.66
N ALA A 10 11.20 15.64 1.78
CA ALA A 10 9.95 16.30 2.15
C ALA A 10 8.86 15.29 2.57
N ALA A 11 8.79 14.11 1.95
CA ALA A 11 7.90 13.03 2.37
C ALA A 11 8.31 12.44 3.72
N ILE A 12 9.62 12.27 3.96
CA ILE A 12 10.18 11.85 5.25
C ILE A 12 9.88 12.89 6.35
N ALA A 13 10.03 14.19 6.04
CA ALA A 13 9.69 15.28 6.95
C ALA A 13 8.18 15.39 7.23
N ALA A 14 7.31 15.09 6.25
CA ALA A 14 5.87 15.03 6.46
C ALA A 14 5.46 13.88 7.40
N SER A 15 6.15 12.75 7.38
CA SER A 15 5.96 11.68 8.38
C SER A 15 6.43 12.07 9.79
N ALA A 16 7.41 12.96 9.93
CA ALA A 16 7.85 13.47 11.23
C ALA A 16 6.82 14.42 11.88
N VAL A 17 6.01 15.14 11.08
CA VAL A 17 4.99 16.06 11.59
C VAL A 17 3.74 15.33 12.12
N LEU A 18 3.50 14.08 11.71
CA LEU A 18 2.37 13.26 12.19
C LEU A 18 2.67 12.49 13.50
N VAL A 19 3.90 12.57 14.02
CA VAL A 19 4.31 11.92 15.28
C VAL A 19 4.91 12.97 16.21
N GLN A 20 4.09 13.94 16.64
CA GLN A 20 4.30 14.57 17.94
C GLN A 20 3.60 13.70 19.00
N VAL A 21 4.13 12.51 19.21
CA VAL A 21 3.89 11.77 20.45
C VAL A 21 5.17 11.95 21.24
N GLU A 22 5.08 12.60 22.39
CA GLU A 22 6.15 12.62 23.39
C GLU A 22 6.60 11.17 23.61
N CYS A 23 7.77 10.83 23.10
CA CYS A 23 8.34 9.50 23.22
C CYS A 23 9.80 9.64 23.63
N ASP A 24 10.15 8.92 24.70
CA ASP A 24 11.41 8.94 25.41
C ASP A 24 12.66 8.97 24.51
N ALA A 25 13.73 9.55 25.08
CA ALA A 25 15.05 9.75 24.48
C ALA A 25 15.67 8.58 23.65
N PRO A 26 15.37 7.28 23.88
CA PRO A 26 15.88 6.20 23.03
C PRO A 26 15.23 6.13 21.64
N VAL A 27 13.96 6.53 21.50
CA VAL A 27 13.20 6.50 20.24
C VAL A 27 13.68 7.61 19.31
N GLU A 28 13.96 8.79 19.87
CA GLU A 28 14.49 9.94 19.14
C GLU A 28 15.87 9.65 18.50
N LYS A 29 16.73 8.90 19.18
CA LYS A 29 18.08 8.56 18.70
C LYS A 29 18.09 7.56 17.54
N SER A 30 17.14 6.63 17.52
CA SER A 30 17.02 5.63 16.45
C SER A 30 16.35 6.20 15.19
N PHE A 31 15.36 7.08 15.36
CA PHE A 31 14.73 7.82 14.26
C PHE A 31 15.72 8.76 13.57
N ASN A 32 16.52 9.50 14.33
CA ASN A 32 17.56 10.40 13.79
C ASN A 32 18.69 9.65 13.06
N LYS A 33 19.02 8.43 13.48
CA LYS A 33 20.00 7.59 12.78
C LYS A 33 19.48 7.07 11.44
N ALA A 34 18.19 6.74 11.36
CA ALA A 34 17.53 6.36 10.10
C ALA A 34 17.39 7.54 9.12
N LEU A 35 17.15 8.75 9.64
CA LEU A 35 17.10 9.98 8.83
C LEU A 35 18.46 10.38 8.21
N LEU A 36 19.56 10.01 8.88
CA LEU A 36 20.94 10.31 8.46
C LEU A 36 21.60 9.18 7.65
N ALA A 37 20.92 8.03 7.48
CA ALA A 37 21.43 6.97 6.63
C ALA A 37 21.41 7.42 5.16
N PRO A 38 22.47 7.17 4.37
CA PRO A 38 22.42 7.38 2.93
C PRO A 38 21.19 6.68 2.36
N VAL A 39 20.38 7.41 1.58
CA VAL A 39 19.23 6.82 0.89
C VAL A 39 19.74 5.68 0.03
N ASP A 40 19.10 4.51 0.16
CA ASP A 40 19.49 3.36 -0.64
C ASP A 40 19.23 3.65 -2.12
N LYS A 41 20.26 3.47 -2.95
CA LYS A 41 20.21 3.74 -4.38
C LYS A 41 19.03 3.06 -5.09
N ARG A 42 18.60 1.88 -4.61
CA ARG A 42 17.45 1.16 -5.18
C ARG A 42 16.14 1.92 -4.98
N LEU A 43 15.98 2.60 -3.84
CA LEU A 43 14.82 3.45 -3.56
C LEU A 43 14.82 4.69 -4.46
N ASP A 44 15.98 5.32 -4.65
CA ASP A 44 16.11 6.47 -5.57
C ASP A 44 15.76 6.08 -7.01
N GLU A 45 16.30 4.96 -7.50
CA GLU A 45 16.00 4.46 -8.84
C GLU A 45 14.52 4.08 -8.98
N ALA A 46 13.88 3.54 -7.93
CA ALA A 46 12.45 3.25 -7.96
C ALA A 46 11.61 4.53 -7.94
N ALA A 47 12.00 5.54 -7.16
CA ALA A 47 11.35 6.84 -7.13
C ALA A 47 11.46 7.54 -8.49
N GLN A 48 12.61 7.44 -9.16
CA GLN A 48 12.78 7.93 -10.52
C GLN A 48 11.82 7.24 -11.49
N ALA A 49 11.76 5.90 -11.47
CA ALA A 49 10.87 5.14 -12.34
C ALA A 49 9.39 5.49 -12.10
N ILE A 50 8.98 5.68 -10.84
CA ILE A 50 7.63 6.15 -10.47
C ILE A 50 7.33 7.51 -11.10
N ASN A 51 8.27 8.45 -11.01
CA ASN A 51 8.09 9.79 -11.58
C ASN A 51 7.97 9.74 -13.10
N GLU A 52 8.83 8.97 -13.77
CA GLU A 52 8.78 8.80 -15.23
C GLU A 52 7.45 8.18 -15.70
N ALA A 53 6.99 7.13 -15.01
CA ALA A 53 5.69 6.51 -15.28
C ALA A 53 4.54 7.51 -15.09
N ALA A 54 4.56 8.28 -13.99
CA ALA A 54 3.55 9.26 -13.68
C ALA A 54 3.54 10.44 -14.68
N ASP A 55 4.71 10.92 -15.11
CA ASP A 55 4.81 11.97 -16.14
C ASP A 55 4.31 11.45 -17.49
N SER A 56 4.58 10.18 -17.83
CA SER A 56 4.06 9.52 -19.03
C SER A 56 2.53 9.40 -19.03
N VAL A 57 1.92 9.11 -17.87
CA VAL A 57 0.47 9.05 -17.69
C VAL A 57 -0.17 10.42 -17.93
N VAL A 58 0.40 11.48 -17.34
CA VAL A 58 -0.08 12.86 -17.54
C VAL A 58 0.05 13.29 -19.00
N ALA A 59 1.17 12.96 -19.65
CA ALA A 59 1.38 13.26 -21.06
C ALA A 59 0.39 12.55 -22.00
N ALA A 60 -0.06 11.35 -21.63
CA ALA A 60 -1.03 10.57 -22.40
C ALA A 60 -2.50 10.97 -22.13
N ALA A 61 -2.76 11.84 -21.16
CA ALA A 61 -4.11 12.23 -20.78
C ALA A 61 -4.81 13.00 -21.92
N PRO A 62 -6.06 12.65 -22.28
CA PRO A 62 -6.86 13.46 -23.20
C PRO A 62 -7.02 14.88 -22.66
N PRO A 63 -7.00 15.94 -23.51
CA PRO A 63 -7.10 17.33 -23.05
C PRO A 63 -8.29 17.59 -22.12
N ALA A 64 -9.43 16.97 -22.41
CA ALA A 64 -10.66 17.12 -21.63
C ALA A 64 -10.61 16.50 -20.21
N LYS A 65 -9.64 15.64 -19.91
CA LYS A 65 -9.48 14.96 -18.61
C LYS A 65 -8.13 15.24 -17.94
N LYS A 66 -7.35 16.18 -18.48
CA LYS A 66 -5.95 16.38 -18.10
C LYS A 66 -5.79 16.71 -16.61
N ASP A 67 -6.58 17.67 -16.10
CA ASP A 67 -6.51 18.10 -14.70
C ASP A 67 -6.90 16.97 -13.73
N GLU A 68 -7.92 16.17 -14.08
CA GLU A 68 -8.35 15.02 -13.28
C GLU A 68 -7.26 13.95 -13.24
N VAL A 69 -6.67 13.61 -14.40
CA VAL A 69 -5.59 12.64 -14.50
C VAL A 69 -4.34 13.14 -13.77
N GLU A 70 -4.01 14.42 -13.84
CA GLU A 70 -2.89 15.03 -13.11
C GLU A 70 -3.07 14.90 -11.59
N ALA A 71 -4.21 15.33 -11.04
CA ALA A 71 -4.48 15.23 -9.61
C ALA A 71 -4.49 13.77 -9.12
N ALA A 72 -5.10 12.88 -9.90
CA ALA A 72 -5.17 11.46 -9.59
C ALA A 72 -3.76 10.80 -9.63
N THR A 73 -2.95 11.16 -10.61
CA THR A 73 -1.58 10.66 -10.79
C THR A 73 -0.66 11.17 -9.70
N TRP A 74 -0.78 12.44 -9.30
CA TRP A 74 -0.07 13.02 -8.17
C TRP A 74 -0.31 12.22 -6.88
N LYS A 75 -1.58 11.92 -6.57
CA LYS A 75 -1.94 11.14 -5.38
C LYS A 75 -1.27 9.76 -5.37
N ARG A 76 -1.28 9.06 -6.52
CA ARG A 76 -0.66 7.73 -6.68
C ARG A 76 0.86 7.79 -6.53
N ARG A 77 1.48 8.82 -7.09
CA ARG A 77 2.92 9.11 -6.95
C ARG A 77 3.30 9.29 -5.48
N ILE A 78 2.55 10.10 -4.73
CA ILE A 78 2.83 10.32 -3.30
C ILE A 78 2.74 9.02 -2.51
N PHE A 79 1.67 8.24 -2.67
CA PHE A 79 1.55 6.95 -1.97
C PHE A 79 2.71 5.99 -2.28
N ALA A 80 3.14 5.92 -3.54
CA ALA A 80 4.25 5.07 -3.96
C ALA A 80 5.58 5.52 -3.36
N ILE A 81 5.86 6.82 -3.35
CA ILE A 81 7.08 7.38 -2.75
C ILE A 81 7.08 7.20 -1.23
N THR A 82 5.94 7.40 -0.56
CA THR A 82 5.81 7.14 0.88
C THR A 82 6.12 5.68 1.21
N ALA A 83 5.66 4.72 0.40
CA ALA A 83 5.98 3.31 0.59
C ALA A 83 7.48 3.01 0.44
N LEU A 84 8.19 3.69 -0.49
CA LEU A 84 9.65 3.60 -0.58
C LEU A 84 10.34 4.14 0.67
N GLY A 85 9.88 5.28 1.21
CA GLY A 85 10.41 5.85 2.44
C GLY A 85 10.22 4.92 3.65
N MET A 86 9.05 4.28 3.77
CA MET A 86 8.77 3.30 4.83
C MET A 86 9.65 2.04 4.74
N ALA A 87 10.21 1.74 3.57
CA ALA A 87 11.11 0.62 3.41
C ALA A 87 12.56 0.93 3.85
N GLN A 88 12.93 2.21 3.95
CA GLN A 88 14.30 2.61 4.22
C GLN A 88 14.82 2.07 5.56
N GLY A 89 16.05 1.55 5.55
CA GLY A 89 16.70 0.97 6.72
C GLY A 89 16.41 -0.52 6.95
N ASP A 90 15.46 -1.11 6.21
CA ASP A 90 15.22 -2.56 6.19
C ASP A 90 15.58 -3.11 4.80
N GLU A 91 16.72 -3.80 4.71
CA GLU A 91 17.27 -4.33 3.45
C GLU A 91 16.26 -5.19 2.66
N LYS A 92 15.45 -5.99 3.35
CA LYS A 92 14.44 -6.84 2.70
C LYS A 92 13.29 -5.98 2.18
N LYS A 93 12.82 -5.01 2.96
CA LYS A 93 11.78 -4.07 2.51
C LYS A 93 12.28 -3.23 1.34
N VAL A 94 13.52 -2.73 1.40
CA VAL A 94 14.12 -1.95 0.31
C VAL A 94 14.15 -2.76 -0.98
N ALA A 95 14.69 -3.98 -0.93
CA ALA A 95 14.80 -4.83 -2.11
C ALA A 95 13.42 -5.15 -2.71
N ALA A 96 12.44 -5.52 -1.88
CA ALA A 96 11.11 -5.87 -2.35
C ALA A 96 10.33 -4.67 -2.89
N THR A 97 10.28 -3.57 -2.13
CA THR A 97 9.50 -2.38 -2.45
C THR A 97 10.04 -1.69 -3.70
N SER A 98 11.37 -1.54 -3.80
CA SER A 98 12.00 -0.97 -4.99
C SER A 98 11.75 -1.81 -6.25
N LEU A 99 11.86 -3.14 -6.14
CA LEU A 99 11.61 -4.04 -7.27
C LEU A 99 10.14 -4.01 -7.72
N ALA A 100 9.20 -4.05 -6.78
CA ALA A 100 7.77 -4.02 -7.07
C ALA A 100 7.38 -2.75 -7.83
N TYR A 101 7.80 -1.57 -7.34
CA TYR A 101 7.49 -0.30 -8.02
C TYR A 101 8.23 -0.12 -9.34
N LYS A 102 9.48 -0.60 -9.48
CA LYS A 102 10.17 -0.57 -10.78
C LYS A 102 9.44 -1.40 -11.83
N LYS A 103 8.94 -2.59 -11.46
CA LYS A 103 8.14 -3.44 -12.36
C LYS A 103 6.81 -2.77 -12.74
N ALA A 104 6.09 -2.21 -11.77
CA ALA A 104 4.84 -1.50 -12.00
C ALA A 104 5.05 -0.27 -12.91
N ALA A 105 6.04 0.57 -12.61
CA ALA A 105 6.40 1.73 -13.42
C ALA A 105 6.76 1.34 -14.87
N LYS A 106 7.55 0.26 -15.05
CA LYS A 106 7.86 -0.25 -16.38
C LYS A 106 6.60 -0.68 -17.14
N ALA A 107 5.68 -1.40 -16.50
CA ALA A 107 4.42 -1.80 -17.13
C ALA A 107 3.60 -0.58 -17.62
N VAL A 108 3.52 0.48 -16.80
CA VAL A 108 2.88 1.76 -17.18
C VAL A 108 3.58 2.42 -18.38
N LEU A 109 4.91 2.43 -18.40
CA LEU A 109 5.68 3.01 -19.49
C LEU A 109 5.46 2.24 -20.80
N ASP A 110 5.39 0.91 -20.74
CA ASP A 110 5.21 0.04 -21.91
C ASP A 110 3.75 0.00 -22.44
N ALA A 111 2.77 0.46 -21.66
CA ALA A 111 1.36 0.45 -22.04
C ALA A 111 1.00 1.47 -23.12
N ALA A 112 -0.05 1.16 -23.89
CA ALA A 112 -0.65 2.09 -24.84
C ALA A 112 -1.17 3.36 -24.12
N PRO A 113 -1.14 4.56 -24.75
CA PRO A 113 -1.46 5.82 -24.09
C PRO A 113 -2.79 5.83 -23.32
N ALA A 114 -3.85 5.26 -23.91
CA ALA A 114 -5.18 5.21 -23.30
C ALA A 114 -5.25 4.34 -22.02
N ASP A 115 -4.35 3.36 -21.88
CA ASP A 115 -4.35 2.39 -20.79
C ASP A 115 -3.41 2.79 -19.65
N LYS A 116 -2.49 3.72 -19.86
CA LYS A 116 -1.44 4.09 -18.90
C LYS A 116 -2.01 4.47 -17.52
N PHE A 117 -3.06 5.30 -17.49
CA PHE A 117 -3.64 5.74 -16.22
C PHE A 117 -4.27 4.59 -15.44
N LYS A 118 -5.06 3.75 -16.13
CA LYS A 118 -5.69 2.56 -15.52
C LYS A 118 -4.62 1.59 -15.02
N LEU A 119 -3.61 1.32 -15.84
CA LEU A 119 -2.53 0.41 -15.49
C LEU A 119 -1.69 0.95 -14.33
N MET A 120 -1.48 2.28 -14.23
CA MET A 120 -0.80 2.87 -13.07
C MET A 120 -1.63 2.67 -11.80
N ASP A 121 -2.94 2.90 -11.87
CA ASP A 121 -3.82 2.68 -10.73
C ASP A 121 -3.77 1.23 -10.24
N GLU A 122 -3.87 0.26 -11.14
CA GLU A 122 -3.87 -1.17 -10.79
C GLU A 122 -2.48 -1.68 -10.36
N SER A 123 -1.43 -1.37 -11.11
CA SER A 123 -0.09 -1.91 -10.85
C SER A 123 0.56 -1.30 -9.60
N PHE A 124 0.30 -0.04 -9.29
CA PHE A 124 0.86 0.58 -8.07
C PHE A 124 0.16 0.06 -6.82
N LYS A 125 -1.14 -0.21 -6.92
CA LYS A 125 -1.90 -0.94 -5.90
C LYS A 125 -1.28 -2.32 -5.65
N VAL A 126 -1.01 -3.09 -6.69
CA VAL A 126 -0.35 -4.40 -6.55
C VAL A 126 1.06 -4.26 -5.97
N ALA A 127 1.83 -3.26 -6.39
CA ALA A 127 3.20 -3.05 -5.92
C ALA A 127 3.25 -2.76 -4.41
N VAL A 128 2.34 -1.92 -3.88
CA VAL A 128 2.31 -1.63 -2.44
C VAL A 128 1.96 -2.88 -1.63
N MET A 129 1.09 -3.73 -2.14
CA MET A 129 0.75 -5.02 -1.51
C MET A 129 1.95 -5.96 -1.48
N GLN A 130 2.63 -6.13 -2.62
CA GLN A 130 3.82 -6.98 -2.70
C GLN A 130 4.94 -6.49 -1.79
N ALA A 131 5.14 -5.17 -1.71
CA ALA A 131 6.10 -4.55 -0.82
C ALA A 131 5.79 -4.84 0.66
N LEU A 132 4.53 -4.68 1.06
CA LEU A 132 4.07 -4.96 2.41
C LEU A 132 4.26 -6.44 2.75
N LEU A 133 3.97 -7.35 1.83
CA LEU A 133 3.99 -8.80 2.05
C LEU A 133 5.39 -9.44 2.00
N ALA A 134 6.35 -8.85 1.31
CA ALA A 134 7.66 -9.47 1.12
C ALA A 134 8.51 -9.61 2.40
N THR A 135 8.07 -9.05 3.51
CA THR A 135 8.84 -9.03 4.76
C THR A 135 8.12 -9.65 5.93
N VAL A 136 6.90 -10.14 5.72
CA VAL A 136 6.02 -10.47 6.82
C VAL A 136 6.29 -11.89 7.33
N ASP A 137 6.17 -12.10 8.64
CA ASP A 137 6.23 -13.43 9.27
C ASP A 137 5.24 -14.36 8.55
N LYS A 138 5.58 -15.65 8.37
CA LYS A 138 4.74 -16.64 7.69
C LYS A 138 3.28 -16.62 8.17
N ARG A 139 3.04 -16.33 9.46
CA ARG A 139 1.68 -16.22 10.04
C ARG A 139 0.88 -15.07 9.43
N LEU A 140 1.53 -13.95 9.14
CA LEU A 140 0.95 -12.77 8.53
C LEU A 140 0.81 -12.94 7.01
N ASP A 141 1.71 -13.68 6.35
CA ASP A 141 1.55 -14.06 4.93
C ASP A 141 0.26 -14.85 4.71
N GLU A 142 0.01 -15.85 5.56
CA GLU A 142 -1.23 -16.64 5.51
C GLU A 142 -2.48 -15.77 5.80
N ALA A 143 -2.36 -14.77 6.68
CA ALA A 143 -3.46 -13.84 6.96
C ALA A 143 -3.73 -12.90 5.78
N ALA A 144 -2.67 -12.40 5.13
CA ALA A 144 -2.76 -11.60 3.94
C ALA A 144 -3.34 -12.36 2.75
N GLN A 145 -2.95 -13.63 2.58
CA GLN A 145 -3.56 -14.50 1.57
C GLN A 145 -5.06 -14.63 1.81
N ALA A 146 -5.49 -14.93 3.05
CA ALA A 146 -6.90 -15.03 3.38
C ALA A 146 -7.65 -13.70 3.11
N ILE A 147 -7.05 -12.55 3.45
CA ILE A 147 -7.62 -11.22 3.14
C ILE A 147 -7.78 -11.03 1.62
N ASN A 148 -6.79 -11.40 0.82
CA ASN A 148 -6.84 -11.28 -0.63
C ASN A 148 -7.95 -12.15 -1.23
N GLU A 149 -8.02 -13.42 -0.81
CA GLU A 149 -9.05 -14.36 -1.28
C GLU A 149 -10.46 -13.88 -0.91
N ALA A 150 -10.66 -13.40 0.33
CA ALA A 150 -11.93 -12.84 0.76
C ALA A 150 -12.32 -11.62 -0.08
N ALA A 151 -11.37 -10.72 -0.33
CA ALA A 151 -11.60 -9.53 -1.12
C ALA A 151 -11.88 -9.85 -2.60
N ASP A 152 -11.19 -10.82 -3.20
CA ASP A 152 -11.47 -11.27 -4.57
C ASP A 152 -12.86 -11.93 -4.66
N SER A 153 -13.25 -12.70 -3.64
CA SER A 153 -14.61 -13.29 -3.54
C SER A 153 -15.71 -12.23 -3.45
N VAL A 154 -15.46 -11.12 -2.74
CA VAL A 154 -16.39 -9.98 -2.66
C VAL A 154 -16.56 -9.31 -4.02
N VAL A 155 -15.46 -9.04 -4.73
CA VAL A 155 -15.51 -8.42 -6.07
C VAL A 155 -16.20 -9.35 -7.08
N ALA A 156 -15.95 -10.66 -7.00
CA ALA A 156 -16.61 -11.66 -7.84
C ALA A 156 -18.13 -11.73 -7.60
N ALA A 157 -18.58 -11.52 -6.36
CA ALA A 157 -19.99 -11.53 -5.99
C ALA A 157 -20.72 -10.20 -6.26
N ALA A 158 -19.99 -9.14 -6.65
CA ALA A 158 -20.57 -7.82 -6.86
C ALA A 158 -21.57 -7.81 -8.04
N PRO A 159 -22.77 -7.24 -7.87
CA PRO A 159 -23.70 -7.03 -8.97
C PRO A 159 -23.03 -6.18 -10.08
N PRO A 160 -23.25 -6.47 -11.38
CA PRO A 160 -22.61 -5.74 -12.47
C PRO A 160 -22.75 -4.22 -12.37
N ALA A 161 -23.93 -3.73 -11.96
CA ALA A 161 -24.22 -2.31 -11.81
C ALA A 161 -23.45 -1.59 -10.69
N LYS A 162 -22.83 -2.34 -9.76
CA LYS A 162 -22.09 -1.79 -8.61
C LYS A 162 -20.63 -2.26 -8.54
N LYS A 163 -20.14 -2.93 -9.60
CA LYS A 163 -18.86 -3.63 -9.56
C LYS A 163 -17.69 -2.69 -9.24
N ASP A 164 -17.62 -1.55 -9.90
CA ASP A 164 -16.54 -0.57 -9.71
C ASP A 164 -16.55 0.03 -8.28
N GLU A 165 -17.74 0.33 -7.74
CA GLU A 165 -17.89 0.84 -6.37
C GLU A 165 -17.45 -0.20 -5.34
N VAL A 166 -17.93 -1.44 -5.50
CA VAL A 166 -17.57 -2.57 -4.63
C VAL A 166 -16.08 -2.85 -4.71
N GLU A 167 -15.47 -2.81 -5.90
CA GLU A 167 -14.04 -3.03 -6.10
C GLU A 167 -13.19 -1.97 -5.41
N ALA A 168 -13.49 -0.67 -5.61
CA ALA A 168 -12.77 0.42 -4.95
C ALA A 168 -12.89 0.36 -3.42
N ALA A 169 -14.09 0.06 -2.92
CA ALA A 169 -14.38 -0.07 -1.51
C ALA A 169 -13.67 -1.30 -0.89
N THR A 170 -13.66 -2.42 -1.59
CA THR A 170 -13.00 -3.67 -1.18
C THR A 170 -11.49 -3.52 -1.17
N TRP A 171 -10.94 -2.85 -2.18
CA TRP A 171 -9.52 -2.49 -2.25
C TRP A 171 -9.08 -1.69 -1.03
N LYS A 172 -9.85 -0.66 -0.66
CA LYS A 172 -9.55 0.17 0.52
C LYS A 172 -9.50 -0.66 1.81
N ARG A 173 -10.45 -1.58 2.00
CA ARG A 173 -10.51 -2.47 3.18
C ARG A 173 -9.34 -3.46 3.23
N ARG A 174 -9.01 -4.06 2.08
CA ARG A 174 -7.83 -4.92 1.90
C ARG A 174 -6.55 -4.20 2.30
N MET A 175 -6.37 -2.97 1.81
CA MET A 175 -5.19 -2.16 2.12
C MET A 175 -5.06 -1.88 3.62
N PHE A 176 -6.14 -1.43 4.27
CA PHE A 176 -6.11 -1.19 5.73
C PHE A 176 -5.73 -2.45 6.51
N ALA A 177 -6.31 -3.61 6.15
CA ALA A 177 -6.01 -4.87 6.82
C ALA A 177 -4.54 -5.28 6.66
N ILE A 178 -3.98 -5.16 5.46
CA ILE A 178 -2.59 -5.55 5.21
C ILE A 178 -1.60 -4.55 5.79
N THR A 179 -1.94 -3.27 5.83
CA THR A 179 -1.16 -2.28 6.60
C THR A 179 -1.14 -2.63 8.08
N ALA A 180 -2.27 -3.05 8.67
CA ALA A 180 -2.30 -3.49 10.07
C ALA A 180 -1.40 -4.72 10.30
N LEU A 181 -1.39 -5.69 9.39
CA LEU A 181 -0.46 -6.83 9.44
C LEU A 181 1.00 -6.37 9.40
N GLY A 182 1.34 -5.43 8.52
CA GLY A 182 2.69 -4.86 8.43
C GLY A 182 3.11 -4.05 9.67
N MET A 183 2.17 -3.35 10.32
CA MET A 183 2.42 -2.62 11.58
C MET A 183 2.61 -3.54 12.77
N ALA A 184 2.02 -4.73 12.76
CA ALA A 184 2.21 -5.73 13.80
C ALA A 184 3.61 -6.38 13.75
N GLN A 185 4.29 -6.30 12.60
CA GLN A 185 5.58 -6.94 12.38
C GLN A 185 6.64 -6.48 13.40
N GLY A 186 7.38 -7.44 13.95
CA GLY A 186 8.39 -7.19 14.97
C GLY A 186 7.89 -7.29 16.41
N ASP A 187 6.57 -7.34 16.62
CA ASP A 187 5.94 -7.66 17.91
C ASP A 187 5.18 -8.98 17.79
N GLU A 188 5.73 -10.06 18.35
CA GLU A 188 5.17 -11.40 18.19
C GLU A 188 3.72 -11.53 18.69
N LYS A 189 3.35 -10.80 19.75
CA LYS A 189 1.98 -10.83 20.29
C LYS A 189 1.03 -10.13 19.33
N LYS A 190 1.40 -8.95 18.82
CA LYS A 190 0.61 -8.23 17.82
C LYS A 190 0.53 -9.00 16.52
N VAL A 191 1.62 -9.64 16.08
CA VAL A 191 1.64 -10.53 14.91
C VAL A 191 0.58 -11.62 15.05
N ALA A 192 0.58 -12.34 16.18
CA ALA A 192 -0.35 -13.43 16.42
C ALA A 192 -1.81 -12.94 16.49
N ALA A 193 -2.08 -11.87 17.25
CA ALA A 193 -3.41 -11.30 17.41
C ALA A 193 -3.98 -10.78 16.08
N THR A 194 -3.19 -9.98 15.37
CA THR A 194 -3.58 -9.37 14.08
C THR A 194 -3.80 -10.43 13.00
N SER A 195 -2.90 -11.41 12.90
CA SER A 195 -3.07 -12.53 11.97
C SER A 195 -4.36 -13.29 12.24
N LEU A 196 -4.64 -13.61 13.52
CA LEU A 196 -5.80 -14.40 13.90
C LEU A 196 -7.11 -13.65 13.64
N ALA A 197 -7.19 -12.37 14.02
CA ALA A 197 -8.37 -11.54 13.83
C ALA A 197 -8.75 -11.45 12.35
N TYR A 198 -7.78 -11.11 11.48
CA TYR A 198 -8.05 -10.99 10.05
C TYR A 198 -8.31 -12.34 9.36
N LYS A 199 -7.65 -13.43 9.78
CA LYS A 199 -7.99 -14.78 9.27
C LYS A 199 -9.44 -15.17 9.58
N LYS A 200 -9.91 -14.89 10.80
CA LYS A 200 -11.31 -15.14 11.19
C LYS A 200 -12.27 -14.28 10.37
N ALA A 201 -11.99 -12.98 10.24
CA ALA A 201 -12.80 -12.06 9.46
C ALA A 201 -12.87 -12.46 7.98
N ALA A 202 -11.74 -12.82 7.37
CA ALA A 202 -11.66 -13.29 6.00
C ALA A 202 -12.44 -14.59 5.78
N LYS A 203 -12.30 -15.56 6.69
CA LYS A 203 -13.07 -16.81 6.64
C LYS A 203 -14.57 -16.55 6.69
N ALA A 204 -15.04 -15.66 7.56
CA ALA A 204 -16.46 -15.31 7.64
C ALA A 204 -16.98 -14.75 6.30
N VAL A 205 -16.19 -13.89 5.63
CA VAL A 205 -16.52 -13.36 4.30
C VAL A 205 -16.57 -14.45 3.24
N LEU A 206 -15.62 -15.39 3.26
CA LEU A 206 -15.58 -16.51 2.31
C LEU A 206 -16.78 -17.44 2.48
N ASP A 207 -17.19 -17.72 3.72
CA ASP A 207 -18.32 -18.61 4.04
C ASP A 207 -19.70 -17.94 3.81
N ALA A 208 -19.77 -16.62 3.67
CA ALA A 208 -21.02 -15.89 3.50
C ALA A 208 -21.65 -16.08 2.11
N ALA A 209 -22.98 -15.97 2.05
CA ALA A 209 -23.73 -15.93 0.80
C ALA A 209 -23.28 -14.73 -0.07
N PRO A 210 -23.29 -14.83 -1.42
CA PRO A 210 -22.75 -13.79 -2.30
C PRO A 210 -23.25 -12.37 -2.02
N ALA A 211 -24.54 -12.22 -1.74
CA ALA A 211 -25.16 -10.92 -1.46
C ALA A 211 -24.67 -10.26 -0.16
N ASP A 212 -24.18 -11.06 0.80
CA ASP A 212 -23.78 -10.59 2.13
C ASP A 212 -22.28 -10.32 2.25
N LYS A 213 -21.47 -10.86 1.33
CA LYS A 213 -19.99 -10.82 1.39
C LYS A 213 -19.45 -9.40 1.58
N PHE A 214 -19.94 -8.43 0.82
CA PHE A 214 -19.45 -7.05 0.90
C PHE A 214 -19.77 -6.40 2.25
N LYS A 215 -21.00 -6.55 2.74
CA LYS A 215 -21.42 -6.03 4.05
C LYS A 215 -20.62 -6.69 5.16
N LEU A 216 -20.48 -8.01 5.12
CA LEU A 216 -19.77 -8.76 6.13
C LEU A 216 -18.28 -8.40 6.15
N MET A 217 -17.64 -8.16 5.01
CA MET A 217 -16.26 -7.66 4.96
C MET A 217 -16.15 -6.27 5.60
N ASP A 218 -17.11 -5.38 5.33
CA ASP A 218 -17.09 -4.04 5.93
C ASP A 218 -17.16 -4.09 7.46
N GLU A 219 -18.03 -4.93 8.01
CA GLU A 219 -18.22 -5.07 9.44
C GLU A 219 -17.07 -5.83 10.10
N SER A 220 -16.72 -7.01 9.58
CA SER A 220 -15.75 -7.90 10.24
C SER A 220 -14.32 -7.36 10.18
N PHE A 221 -13.93 -6.65 9.11
CA PHE A 221 -12.60 -6.05 9.02
C PHE A 221 -12.45 -4.84 9.94
N LYS A 222 -13.53 -4.08 10.18
CA LYS A 222 -13.52 -2.99 11.19
C LYS A 222 -13.37 -3.56 12.59
N VAL A 223 -14.11 -4.61 12.93
CA VAL A 223 -14.00 -5.30 14.23
C VAL A 223 -12.58 -5.83 14.43
N ALA A 224 -12.02 -6.52 13.43
CA ALA A 224 -10.65 -7.02 13.49
C ALA A 224 -9.63 -5.89 13.71
N ALA A 225 -9.81 -4.74 13.05
CA ALA A 225 -8.95 -3.58 13.27
C ALA A 225 -9.04 -3.03 14.71
N MET A 226 -10.24 -3.00 15.30
CA MET A 226 -10.45 -2.53 16.67
C MET A 226 -9.85 -3.48 17.71
N GLU A 227 -10.00 -4.79 17.52
CA GLU A 227 -9.41 -5.82 18.39
C GLU A 227 -7.88 -5.70 18.47
N VAL A 228 -7.25 -5.34 17.34
CA VAL A 228 -5.79 -5.17 17.24
C VAL A 228 -5.29 -3.89 17.92
N ILE A 229 -6.09 -2.82 17.96
CA ILE A 229 -5.74 -1.58 18.67
C ILE A 229 -5.84 -1.78 20.20
N ALA A 230 -6.74 -2.65 20.64
CA ALA A 230 -6.97 -2.91 22.07
C ALA A 230 -5.99 -3.94 22.69
N SER A 231 -5.18 -4.62 21.87
CA SER A 231 -4.25 -5.69 22.27
C SER A 231 -2.80 -5.23 22.39
#